data_AF-A0A836P163-F1
#
_entry.id   AF-A0A836P163-F1
#
_cell.length_a   1.000
_cell.length_b   1.000
_cell.length_c   1.000
_cell.angle_alpha   90.00
_cell.angle_beta   90.00
_cell.angle_gamma   90.00
#
_symmetry.space_group_name_H-M   'P 1'
#
loop_
_entity.id
_entity.type
_entity.pdbx_description
1 polymer ?
#
loop_
_entity_poly.entity_id
_entity_poly.type
_entity_poly.pdbx_seq_one_letter_code
_entity_poly.pdbx_strand_id
1 'polypeptide(L)' 'MKPDASHHDPRPEYLRSLIQRAGLSQRQAADRIGISERLLRYYLVAADHPSYRAAPYPVQFALELLADSMWRLEKAEPI' A
#
# COMPACT_ATOMS: atom_id res chain seq x y z
N MET A 1 -3.32 -9.54 -10.13
CA MET A 1 -1.91 -9.98 -9.97
C MET A 1 -1.87 -11.35 -9.29
N LYS A 2 -0.88 -12.19 -9.61
CA LYS A 2 -0.56 -13.40 -8.85
C LYS A 2 0.41 -13.02 -7.72
N PRO A 3 0.17 -13.40 -6.46
CA PRO A 3 1.12 -13.13 -5.38
C PRO A 3 2.45 -13.83 -5.62
N ASP A 4 3.55 -13.10 -5.43
CA ASP A 4 4.93 -13.57 -5.50
C ASP A 4 5.80 -12.80 -4.51
N ALA A 5 6.24 -13.50 -3.46
CA ALA A 5 7.00 -12.90 -2.37
C ALA A 5 8.43 -12.50 -2.76
N SER A 6 8.97 -12.96 -3.90
CA SER A 6 10.28 -12.48 -4.37
C SER A 6 10.26 -11.00 -4.80
N HIS A 7 9.07 -10.41 -4.96
CA HIS A 7 8.89 -8.98 -5.25
C HIS A 7 8.70 -8.12 -3.99
N HIS A 8 9.01 -8.65 -2.80
CA HIS A 8 8.86 -7.92 -1.55
C HIS A 8 9.79 -6.69 -1.51
N ASP A 9 9.18 -5.51 -1.47
CA ASP A 9 9.78 -4.20 -1.32
C ASP A 9 9.11 -3.46 -0.14
N PRO A 10 9.66 -3.60 1.08
CA PRO A 10 9.10 -2.99 2.29
C PRO A 10 9.47 -1.50 2.44
N ARG A 11 10.03 -0.85 1.41
CA ARG A 11 10.47 0.54 1.51
C ARG A 11 9.27 1.48 1.72
N PRO A 12 9.32 2.39 2.71
CA PRO A 12 8.23 3.35 2.96
C PRO A 12 7.85 4.15 1.73
N GLU A 13 8.81 4.53 0.89
CA GLU A 13 8.62 5.31 -0.32
C GLU A 13 7.74 4.55 -1.34
N TYR A 14 8.00 3.25 -1.50
CA TYR A 14 7.22 2.40 -2.38
C TYR A 14 5.78 2.28 -1.88
N LEU A 15 5.59 1.98 -0.59
CA LEU A 15 4.26 1.84 0.01
C LEU A 15 3.45 3.15 -0.05
N ARG A 16 4.08 4.31 0.20
CA ARG A 16 3.45 5.62 0.02
C ARG A 16 3.02 5.84 -1.43
N SER A 17 3.85 5.44 -2.40
CA SER A 17 3.53 5.56 -3.82
C SER A 17 2.31 4.72 -4.21
N LEU A 18 2.12 3.53 -3.61
CA LEU A 18 0.94 2.68 -3.85
C LEU A 18 -0.34 3.34 -3.32
N ILE A 19 -0.30 3.90 -2.10
CA ILE A 19 -1.43 4.61 -1.50
C ILE A 19 -1.80 5.84 -2.32
N GLN A 20 -0.80 6.60 -2.77
CA GLN A 20 -0.99 7.75 -3.64
C GLN A 20 -1.62 7.35 -4.98
N ARG A 21 -1.12 6.28 -5.61
CA ARG A 21 -1.67 5.74 -6.87
C ARG A 21 -3.10 5.25 -6.71
N ALA A 22 -3.46 4.72 -5.54
CA ALA A 22 -4.83 4.33 -5.22
C ALA A 22 -5.75 5.55 -4.94
N GLY A 23 -5.22 6.77 -4.87
CA GLY A 23 -6.00 7.97 -4.56
C GLY A 23 -6.59 7.96 -3.15
N LEU A 24 -5.96 7.26 -2.20
CA LEU A 24 -6.47 7.08 -0.84
C LEU A 24 -5.69 7.86 0.19
N SER A 25 -6.37 8.27 1.26
CA SER A 25 -5.69 8.59 2.52
C SER A 25 -5.11 7.33 3.17
N GLN A 26 -4.12 7.50 4.04
CA GLN A 26 -3.56 6.38 4.83
C GLN A 26 -4.65 5.65 5.63
N ARG A 27 -5.59 6.39 6.23
CA ARG A 27 -6.72 5.79 6.95
C ARG A 27 -7.58 4.90 6.06
N GLN A 28 -8.01 5.41 4.89
CA GLN A 28 -8.81 4.64 3.95
C GLN A 28 -8.07 3.40 3.42
N ALA A 29 -6.77 3.51 3.18
CA ALA A 29 -5.95 2.37 2.77
C ALA A 29 -5.88 1.30 3.87
N ALA A 30 -5.65 1.72 5.13
CA ALA A 30 -5.61 0.83 6.29
C ALA A 30 -6.95 0.09 6.48
N ASP A 31 -8.07 0.84 6.43
CA ASP A 31 -9.42 0.29 6.55
C ASP A 31 -9.69 -0.76 5.46
N ARG A 32 -9.30 -0.50 4.21
CA ARG A 32 -9.53 -1.44 3.10
C ARG A 32 -8.68 -2.71 3.15
N ILE A 33 -7.47 -2.65 3.72
CA ILE A 33 -6.61 -3.83 3.87
C ILE A 33 -6.76 -4.51 5.25
N GLY A 34 -7.71 -4.03 6.07
CA GLY A 34 -8.07 -4.67 7.35
C GLY A 34 -7.04 -4.48 8.46
N ILE A 35 -6.29 -3.37 8.48
CA ILE A 35 -5.34 -3.04 9.56
C ILE A 35 -5.65 -1.68 10.19
N SER A 36 -5.11 -1.42 11.38
CA SER A 36 -5.21 -0.09 11.99
C SER A 36 -4.35 0.94 11.25
N GLU A 37 -4.82 2.18 11.17
CA GLU A 37 -4.03 3.30 10.63
C GLU A 37 -2.70 3.47 11.39
N ARG A 38 -2.69 3.25 12.71
CA ARG A 38 -1.47 3.29 13.52
C ARG A 38 -0.43 2.28 13.04
N LEU A 39 -0.85 1.05 12.74
CA LEU A 39 0.05 0.02 12.22
C LEU A 39 0.60 0.43 10.85
N LEU A 40 -0.26 0.94 9.96
CA LEU A 40 0.17 1.42 8.65
C LEU A 40 1.21 2.54 8.78
N ARG A 41 1.06 3.48 9.71
CA ARG A 41 2.06 4.55 9.93
C ARG A 41 3.45 4.02 10.31
N TYR A 42 3.56 2.88 10.99
CA TYR A 42 4.86 2.25 11.26
C TYR A 42 5.56 1.74 10.00
N TYR A 43 4.77 1.33 9.00
CA TYR A 43 5.29 0.89 7.71
C TYR A 43 5.65 2.07 6.80
N LEU A 44 4.99 3.22 7.00
CA LEU A 44 5.15 4.40 6.17
C LEU A 44 6.10 5.44 6.73
N VAL A 45 6.65 5.29 7.93
CA VAL A 45 7.67 6.22 8.45
C VAL A 45 9.04 5.94 7.82
N ALA A 46 9.94 6.92 7.77
CA ALA A 46 11.28 6.75 7.22
C ALA A 46 12.03 5.58 7.90
N ALA A 47 12.87 4.87 7.13
CA ALA A 47 13.53 3.64 7.59
C ALA A 47 14.52 3.84 8.75
N ASP A 48 15.02 5.06 8.94
CA ASP A 48 15.89 5.49 10.04
C ASP A 48 15.13 5.88 11.31
N HIS A 49 13.80 5.97 11.25
CA HIS A 49 12.97 6.37 12.39
C HIS A 49 12.82 5.23 13.40
N PRO A 50 12.89 5.47 14.73
CA PRO A 50 12.82 4.40 15.76
C PRO A 50 11.56 3.53 15.71
N SER A 51 10.44 4.13 15.28
CA SER A 51 9.15 3.44 15.13
C SER A 51 9.00 2.67 13.82
N TYR A 52 9.99 2.70 12.91
CA TYR A 52 9.91 1.99 11.64
C TYR A 52 9.76 0.49 11.86
N ARG A 53 8.87 -0.11 11.09
CA ARG A 53 8.70 -1.55 10.97
C ARG A 53 8.62 -1.88 9.48
N ALA A 54 9.34 -2.90 9.04
CA ALA A 54 9.18 -3.38 7.67
C ALA A 54 7.78 -3.99 7.52
N ALA A 55 7.04 -3.56 6.49
CA ALA A 55 5.74 -4.15 6.18
C ALA A 55 5.95 -5.60 5.70
N PRO A 56 5.16 -6.57 6.17
CA PRO A 56 5.20 -7.93 5.62
C PRO A 56 4.61 -7.94 4.20
N TYR A 57 5.05 -8.86 3.35
CA TYR A 57 4.62 -8.96 1.95
C TYR A 57 3.09 -8.90 1.73
N PRO A 58 2.24 -9.55 2.56
CA PRO A 58 0.79 -9.45 2.40
C PRO A 58 0.24 -8.01 2.48
N VAL A 59 0.86 -7.14 3.29
CA VAL A 59 0.47 -5.72 3.39
C VAL A 59 0.84 -4.99 2.12
N GLN A 60 2.06 -5.19 1.61
CA GLN A 60 2.48 -4.63 0.32
C GLN A 60 1.55 -5.09 -0.80
N PHE A 61 1.32 -6.40 -0.93
CA PHE A 61 0.50 -6.97 -1.99
C PHE A 61 -0.95 -6.47 -1.93
N ALA A 62 -1.52 -6.30 -0.74
CA ALA A 62 -2.84 -5.70 -0.59
C ALA A 62 -2.88 -4.24 -1.09
N LEU A 63 -1.84 -3.44 -0.80
CA LEU A 63 -1.71 -2.08 -1.32
C LEU A 63 -1.51 -2.05 -2.85
N GLU A 64 -0.77 -3.00 -3.41
CA GLU A 64 -0.61 -3.17 -4.86
C GLU A 64 -1.95 -3.45 -5.54
N LEU A 65 -2.76 -4.34 -4.97
CA LEU A 65 -4.11 -4.62 -5.48
C LEU A 65 -5.04 -3.40 -5.41
N LEU A 66 -4.97 -2.62 -4.33
CA LEU A 66 -5.73 -1.37 -4.23
C LEU A 66 -5.30 -0.38 -5.32
N ALA A 67 -4.00 -0.20 -5.53
CA ALA A 67 -3.48 0.68 -6.58
C ALA A 67 -3.88 0.21 -7.98
N ASP A 68 -3.83 -1.10 -8.26
CA ASP A 68 -4.24 -1.68 -9.54
C ASP A 68 -5.76 -1.57 -9.79
N SER A 69 -6.58 -1.81 -8.76
CA SER A 69 -8.05 -1.73 -8.89
C SER A 69 -8.53 -0.33 -9.25
N MET A 70 -7.95 0.72 -8.66
CA MET A 70 -8.32 2.11 -8.94
C MET A 70 -7.90 2.52 -10.36
N TRP A 71 -6.69 2.13 -10.77
CA TRP A 71 -6.24 2.32 -12.15
C TRP A 71 -7.20 1.65 -13.17
N ARG A 72 -7.71 0.46 -12.85
CA ARG A 72 -8.65 -0.25 -13.73
C ARG A 72 -10.02 0.43 -13.80
N LEU A 73 -10.48 1.08 -12.74
CA LEU A 73 -11.73 1.86 -12.78
C LEU A 73 -11.59 3.12 -13.64
N GLU A 74 -10.46 3.84 -13.54
CA GLU A 74 -10.19 5.01 -14.38
C GLU A 74 -10.10 4.69 -15.88
N LYS A 75 -9.71 3.46 -16.25
CA LYS A 75 -9.56 3.02 -17.64
C LYS A 75 -10.80 2.32 -18.22
N ALA A 76 -11.82 2.05 -17.40
CA ALA A 76 -13.00 1.30 -17.80
C ALA A 76 -14.19 2.17 -18.26
N GLU A 77 -14.08 3.51 -18.22
CA GLU A 77 -15.06 4.40 -18.83
C GLU A 77 -14.60 4.87 -20.23
N PRO A 78 -15.07 4.24 -21.32
CA PRO A 78 -15.06 4.88 -22.63
C PRO A 78 -16.15 5.96 -22.66
N ILE A 79 -15.76 7.18 -22.98
CA ILE A 79 -16.68 8.28 -23.36
C ILE A 79 -17.32 7.94 -24.70
#